data_AF-A0AAD5AEF8-F1
#
_entry.id   AF-A0AAD5AEF8-F1
#
_cell.length_a   1.000
_cell.length_b   1.000
_cell.length_c   1.000
_cell.angle_alpha   90.00
_cell.angle_beta   90.00
_cell.angle_gamma   90.00
#
_symmetry.space_group_name_H-M   'P 1'
#
loop_
_entity.id
_entity.type
_entity.pdbx_description
1 polymer ?
#
loop_
_entity_poly.entity_id
_entity_poly.type
_entity_poly.pdbx_seq_one_letter_code
_entity_poly.pdbx_strand_id
1 'polypeptide(L)'
;MPPPSAAKKPRLDAAPHKHTTQSLITSALETLQDSCYDVLSQISIDALLEGNCELPSLTDEEKSVISKFCVNELLTETFLKVVLDKITVEKESMGHEILQSLCRVYVGLCEKRGDFHKAHALAYRFLKEDFTEAPKLIMVMVTAWPSVFFNNSPLCRAVHIVSKLKAYKKVYHLLSKYLHWDTEPPGNIYRTINRTLKALLEDTSLTFQKSSWYGDDLCPAAWDYVFSLDLLCAQLGWVWTITHVIRKGVWLNLKTWLLQTQTEETQLKNVAVAAIFRLIGQLGQKGLKENLAASVENLAKRITKFRKQRLSKDLPWEVQLAMVYATHDLAPSNPKVALKALESWKQNLTKPVPPAVTKCLEQISQLYSQTKYKIKLN
;
A
#
# COMPACT_ATOMS: atom_id res chain seq x y z
N MET A 1 45.27 -9.47 55.21
CA MET A 1 43.97 -9.46 54.52
C MET A 1 44.21 -9.14 53.05
N PRO A 2 44.02 -10.09 52.13
CA PRO A 2 44.18 -9.87 50.68
C PRO A 2 42.86 -9.34 50.06
N PRO A 3 42.91 -8.69 48.88
CA PRO A 3 41.75 -8.02 48.29
C PRO A 3 40.79 -9.01 47.61
N PRO A 4 39.50 -8.65 47.43
CA PRO A 4 38.51 -9.55 46.88
C PRO A 4 38.62 -9.68 45.34
N SER A 5 38.44 -10.92 44.91
CA SER A 5 38.42 -11.45 43.54
C SER A 5 37.48 -10.69 42.59
N ALA A 6 37.98 -10.38 41.39
CA ALA A 6 37.23 -9.79 40.29
C ALA A 6 36.20 -10.79 39.72
N ALA A 7 34.91 -10.47 39.86
CA ALA A 7 33.82 -11.19 39.22
C ALA A 7 33.87 -11.01 37.69
N LYS A 8 34.09 -12.11 36.96
CA LYS A 8 33.90 -12.16 35.50
C LYS A 8 32.41 -11.99 35.17
N LYS A 9 32.06 -10.91 34.46
CA LYS A 9 30.77 -10.76 33.79
C LYS A 9 30.62 -11.83 32.69
N PRO A 10 29.48 -12.55 32.58
CA PRO A 10 29.20 -13.37 31.41
C PRO A 10 28.94 -12.48 30.20
N ARG A 11 29.51 -12.85 29.04
CA ARG A 11 29.13 -12.30 27.74
C ARG A 11 27.68 -12.72 27.45
N LEU A 12 26.84 -11.74 27.14
CA LEU A 12 25.48 -11.97 26.68
C LEU A 12 25.54 -12.26 25.17
N ASP A 13 25.51 -13.54 24.80
CA ASP A 13 25.44 -13.95 23.40
C ASP A 13 24.04 -13.68 22.84
N ALA A 14 23.93 -12.65 21.99
CA ALA A 14 22.73 -12.34 21.23
C ALA A 14 22.69 -13.18 19.93
N ALA A 15 22.28 -14.44 20.00
CA ALA A 15 22.13 -15.31 18.81
C ALA A 15 21.00 -16.37 18.80
N PRO A 16 20.31 -16.78 19.90
CA PRO A 16 19.40 -17.92 19.82
C PRO A 16 17.99 -17.62 19.27
N HIS A 17 17.54 -16.37 19.24
CA HIS A 17 16.14 -16.06 18.88
C HIS A 17 15.84 -16.06 17.36
N LYS A 18 16.78 -15.63 16.51
CA LYS A 18 16.51 -15.50 15.05
C LYS A 18 16.36 -16.85 14.35
N HIS A 19 17.17 -17.84 14.72
CA HIS A 19 17.17 -19.15 14.06
C HIS A 19 15.87 -19.93 14.33
N THR A 20 15.34 -19.81 15.55
CA THR A 20 14.07 -20.43 15.95
C THR A 20 12.88 -19.80 15.24
N THR A 21 12.83 -18.47 15.12
CA THR A 21 11.75 -17.78 14.38
C THR A 21 11.72 -18.18 12.91
N GLN A 22 12.88 -18.26 12.25
CA GLN A 22 12.93 -18.65 10.84
C GLN A 22 12.43 -20.08 10.63
N SER A 23 12.85 -21.02 11.49
CA SER A 23 12.38 -22.41 11.43
C SER A 23 10.86 -22.53 11.64
N LEU A 24 10.30 -21.74 12.55
CA LEU A 24 8.85 -21.72 12.79
C LEU A 24 8.07 -21.21 11.57
N ILE A 25 8.58 -20.18 10.89
CA ILE A 25 7.99 -19.62 9.67
C ILE A 25 8.04 -20.64 8.53
N THR A 26 9.21 -21.26 8.31
CA THR A 26 9.36 -22.29 7.26
C THR A 26 8.39 -23.45 7.48
N SER A 27 8.34 -24.00 8.69
CA SER A 27 7.43 -25.09 9.03
C SER A 27 5.95 -24.72 8.82
N ALA A 28 5.56 -23.48 9.14
CA ALA A 28 4.19 -23.02 8.90
C ALA A 28 3.86 -22.91 7.41
N LEU A 29 4.80 -22.44 6.59
CA LEU A 29 4.61 -22.36 5.14
C LEU A 29 4.51 -23.75 4.50
N GLU A 30 5.32 -24.72 4.95
CA GLU A 30 5.24 -26.12 4.54
C GLU A 30 3.88 -26.73 4.90
N THR A 31 3.42 -26.54 6.13
CA THR A 31 2.09 -27.02 6.56
C THR A 31 0.96 -26.45 5.70
N LEU A 32 1.01 -25.16 5.35
CA LEU A 32 0.02 -24.54 4.48
C LEU A 32 0.11 -25.04 3.03
N GLN A 33 1.30 -25.35 2.55
CA GLN A 33 1.50 -25.90 1.23
C GLN A 33 0.94 -27.33 1.12
N ASP A 34 1.13 -28.15 2.15
CA ASP A 34 0.66 -29.53 2.17
C ASP A 34 -0.87 -29.65 2.34
N SER A 35 -1.50 -28.64 2.94
CA SER A 35 -2.95 -28.61 3.23
C SER A 35 -3.76 -27.69 2.32
N CYS A 36 -3.13 -27.05 1.32
CA CYS A 36 -3.81 -26.12 0.44
C CYS A 36 -4.86 -26.79 -0.45
N TYR A 37 -5.94 -26.06 -0.75
CA TYR A 37 -7.02 -26.53 -1.61
C TYR A 37 -7.71 -25.35 -2.31
N ASP A 38 -8.46 -25.63 -3.38
CA ASP A 38 -9.25 -24.60 -4.06
C ASP A 38 -10.56 -24.34 -3.29
N VAL A 39 -10.62 -23.20 -2.61
CA VAL A 39 -11.75 -22.77 -1.78
C VAL A 39 -13.00 -22.55 -2.64
N LEU A 40 -12.82 -22.09 -3.89
CA LEU A 40 -13.94 -21.75 -4.76
C LEU A 40 -14.62 -22.98 -5.37
N SER A 41 -13.91 -24.12 -5.40
CA SER A 41 -14.47 -25.41 -5.82
C SER A 41 -15.52 -25.94 -4.83
N GLN A 42 -15.41 -25.59 -3.54
CA GLN A 42 -16.34 -26.01 -2.50
C GLN A 42 -17.65 -25.21 -2.48
N ILE A 43 -17.69 -24.07 -3.17
CA ILE A 43 -18.87 -23.21 -3.22
C ILE A 43 -19.81 -23.68 -4.34
N SER A 44 -20.82 -24.47 -3.96
CA SER A 44 -21.91 -24.89 -4.86
C SER A 44 -22.80 -23.71 -5.26
N ILE A 45 -23.03 -23.54 -6.56
CA ILE A 45 -23.88 -22.47 -7.12
C ILE A 45 -25.35 -22.73 -6.74
N ASP A 46 -25.78 -23.98 -6.77
CA ASP A 46 -27.17 -24.37 -6.54
C ASP A 46 -27.56 -24.15 -5.08
N ALA A 47 -26.68 -24.56 -4.15
CA ALA A 47 -26.85 -24.25 -2.72
C ALA A 47 -26.81 -22.74 -2.42
N LEU A 48 -26.13 -21.96 -3.26
CA LEU A 48 -26.02 -20.51 -3.09
C LEU A 48 -27.31 -19.79 -3.52
N LEU A 49 -27.92 -20.21 -4.63
CA LEU A 49 -29.20 -19.69 -5.13
C LEU A 49 -30.36 -20.04 -4.20
N GLU A 50 -30.30 -21.19 -3.54
CA GLU A 50 -31.29 -21.64 -2.54
C GLU A 50 -31.11 -21.00 -1.16
N GLY A 51 -30.09 -20.16 -0.96
CA GLY A 51 -29.84 -19.49 0.31
C GLY A 51 -28.99 -20.30 1.32
N ASN A 52 -28.71 -21.57 1.05
CA ASN A 52 -28.18 -22.55 2.00
C ASN A 52 -26.65 -22.73 2.00
N CYS A 53 -25.90 -22.00 1.18
CA CYS A 53 -24.44 -22.14 1.12
C CYS A 53 -23.71 -21.37 2.24
N GLU A 54 -23.15 -22.11 3.19
CA GLU A 54 -22.20 -21.60 4.17
C GLU A 54 -20.86 -21.24 3.50
N LEU A 55 -20.19 -20.19 3.99
CA LEU A 55 -18.86 -19.83 3.51
C LEU A 55 -17.84 -20.90 3.94
N PRO A 56 -16.90 -21.30 3.07
CA PRO A 56 -15.81 -22.16 3.47
C PRO A 56 -15.03 -21.50 4.61
N SER A 57 -15.07 -22.11 5.78
CA SER A 57 -14.32 -21.63 6.94
C SER A 57 -12.82 -21.92 6.81
N LEU A 58 -12.02 -21.27 7.64
CA LEU A 58 -10.59 -21.56 7.78
C LEU A 58 -10.38 -23.04 8.13
N THR A 59 -9.37 -23.68 7.53
CA THR A 59 -9.04 -25.08 7.88
C THR A 59 -8.43 -25.15 9.26
N ASP A 60 -8.33 -26.36 9.82
CA ASP A 60 -7.72 -26.55 11.13
C ASP A 60 -6.21 -26.26 11.09
N GLU A 61 -5.55 -26.51 9.96
CA GLU A 61 -4.15 -26.14 9.73
C GLU A 61 -3.97 -24.62 9.68
N GLU A 62 -4.84 -23.90 8.96
CA GLU A 62 -4.80 -22.44 8.91
C GLU A 62 -5.10 -21.82 10.27
N LYS A 63 -6.12 -22.32 10.99
CA LYS A 63 -6.44 -21.90 12.35
C LYS A 63 -5.26 -22.16 13.29
N SER A 64 -4.61 -23.31 13.16
CA SER A 64 -3.42 -23.67 13.93
C SER A 64 -2.29 -22.68 13.67
N VAL A 65 -1.98 -22.37 12.41
CA VAL A 65 -0.97 -21.38 12.04
C VAL A 65 -1.34 -20.00 12.60
N ILE A 66 -2.58 -19.53 12.42
CA ILE A 66 -3.02 -18.24 12.96
C ILE A 66 -2.82 -18.19 14.47
N SER A 67 -3.27 -19.22 15.20
CA SER A 67 -3.15 -19.27 16.65
C SER A 67 -1.69 -19.26 17.12
N LYS A 68 -0.80 -19.97 16.42
CA LYS A 68 0.63 -20.04 16.73
C LYS A 68 1.33 -18.70 16.58
N PHE A 69 0.97 -17.91 15.57
CA PHE A 69 1.64 -16.63 15.30
C PHE A 69 1.04 -15.46 16.08
N CYS A 70 -0.25 -15.52 16.46
CA CYS A 70 -0.92 -14.48 17.24
C CYS A 70 -0.42 -14.30 18.68
N VAL A 71 0.46 -15.17 19.17
CA VAL A 71 0.99 -15.12 20.56
C VAL A 71 1.91 -13.92 20.80
N ASN A 72 2.59 -13.44 19.76
CA ASN A 72 3.58 -12.37 19.88
C ASN A 72 3.48 -11.37 18.71
N GLU A 73 3.44 -10.07 19.03
CA GLU A 73 3.28 -9.01 18.04
C GLU A 73 4.42 -8.97 17.01
N LEU A 74 5.68 -9.03 17.47
CA LEU A 74 6.85 -9.02 16.59
C LEU A 74 6.88 -10.24 15.68
N LEU A 75 6.52 -11.41 16.22
CA LEU A 75 6.42 -12.65 15.44
C LEU A 75 5.30 -12.55 14.40
N THR A 76 4.15 -12.00 14.77
CA THR A 76 3.03 -11.77 13.84
C THR A 76 3.42 -10.83 12.72
N GLU A 77 4.04 -9.68 13.03
CA GLU A 77 4.49 -8.72 12.02
C GLU A 77 5.53 -9.32 11.07
N THR A 78 6.45 -10.10 11.62
CA THR A 78 7.48 -10.79 10.82
C THR A 78 6.83 -11.78 9.86
N PHE A 79 5.87 -12.59 10.35
CA PHE A 79 5.19 -13.57 9.52
C PHE A 79 4.25 -12.93 8.48
N LEU A 80 3.48 -11.91 8.86
CA LEU A 80 2.66 -11.13 7.92
C LEU A 80 3.52 -10.54 6.79
N LYS A 81 4.71 -10.04 7.11
CA LYS A 81 5.64 -9.54 6.09
C LYS A 81 6.11 -10.65 5.16
N VAL A 82 6.53 -11.80 5.69
CA VAL A 82 6.98 -12.95 4.87
C VAL A 82 5.85 -13.44 3.96
N VAL A 83 4.64 -13.59 4.49
CA VAL A 83 3.46 -14.01 3.70
C VAL A 83 3.15 -13.00 2.62
N LEU A 84 3.18 -11.69 2.92
CA LEU A 84 2.94 -10.63 1.94
C LEU A 84 4.02 -10.62 0.84
N ASP A 85 5.29 -10.76 1.21
CA ASP A 85 6.39 -10.84 0.25
C ASP A 85 6.22 -12.07 -0.66
N LYS A 86 5.83 -13.23 -0.10
CA LYS A 86 5.55 -14.45 -0.87
C LYS A 86 4.36 -14.27 -1.83
N ILE A 87 3.26 -13.66 -1.37
CA ILE A 87 2.08 -13.35 -2.19
C ILE A 87 2.41 -12.37 -3.33
N THR A 88 3.31 -11.41 -3.11
CA THR A 88 3.56 -10.33 -4.09
C THR A 88 4.70 -10.64 -5.05
N VAL A 89 5.74 -11.33 -4.60
CA VAL A 89 6.94 -11.64 -5.38
C VAL A 89 6.81 -12.97 -6.12
N GLU A 90 6.21 -13.99 -5.51
CA GLU A 90 6.18 -15.36 -6.05
C GLU A 90 4.83 -15.72 -6.70
N LYS A 91 3.95 -14.74 -6.95
CA LYS A 91 2.58 -14.97 -7.43
C LYS A 91 2.47 -15.74 -8.75
N GLU A 92 3.42 -15.57 -9.66
CA GLU A 92 3.39 -16.21 -10.98
C GLU A 92 3.89 -17.65 -10.95
N SER A 93 4.73 -17.99 -9.96
CA SER A 93 5.32 -19.32 -9.79
C SER A 93 4.58 -20.20 -8.79
N MET A 94 3.59 -19.63 -8.08
CA MET A 94 2.88 -20.29 -7.00
C MET A 94 1.55 -20.88 -7.49
N GLY A 95 1.23 -22.10 -7.04
CA GLY A 95 -0.09 -22.70 -7.27
C GLY A 95 -1.22 -21.85 -6.69
N HIS A 96 -2.36 -21.83 -7.38
CA HIS A 96 -3.50 -20.99 -6.98
C HIS A 96 -4.03 -21.35 -5.59
N GLU A 97 -3.99 -22.63 -5.22
CA GLU A 97 -4.42 -23.16 -3.93
C GLU A 97 -3.58 -22.59 -2.79
N ILE A 98 -2.26 -22.61 -2.93
CA ILE A 98 -1.33 -22.05 -1.95
C ILE A 98 -1.55 -20.54 -1.81
N LEU A 99 -1.76 -19.83 -2.93
CA LEU A 99 -2.06 -18.41 -2.90
C LEU A 99 -3.34 -18.13 -2.10
N GLN A 100 -4.40 -18.92 -2.31
CA GLN A 100 -5.65 -18.79 -1.56
C GLN A 100 -5.45 -19.02 -0.06
N SER A 101 -4.75 -20.10 0.33
CA SER A 101 -4.46 -20.39 1.74
C SER A 101 -3.63 -19.29 2.40
N LEU A 102 -2.59 -18.78 1.73
CA LEU A 102 -1.79 -17.67 2.24
C LEU A 102 -2.62 -16.38 2.40
N CYS A 103 -3.54 -16.11 1.47
CA CYS A 103 -4.46 -14.98 1.57
C CYS A 103 -5.38 -15.11 2.78
N ARG A 104 -5.97 -16.30 2.98
CA ARG A 104 -6.86 -16.59 4.11
C ARG A 104 -6.15 -16.46 5.45
N VAL A 105 -4.94 -17.01 5.57
CA VAL A 105 -4.11 -16.87 6.78
C VAL A 105 -3.72 -15.42 7.04
N TYR A 106 -3.30 -14.68 6.00
CA TYR A 106 -2.97 -13.27 6.15
C TYR A 106 -4.16 -12.47 6.69
N VAL A 107 -5.33 -12.65 6.09
CA VAL A 107 -6.56 -11.97 6.51
C VAL A 107 -6.99 -12.40 7.91
N GLY A 108 -6.92 -13.69 8.23
CA GLY A 108 -7.22 -14.21 9.58
C GLY A 108 -6.27 -13.67 10.66
N LEU A 109 -4.99 -13.45 10.35
CA LEU A 109 -4.06 -12.78 11.27
C LEU A 109 -4.40 -11.30 11.46
N CYS A 110 -4.81 -10.61 10.39
CA CYS A 110 -5.32 -9.25 10.49
C CYS A 110 -6.58 -9.19 11.36
N GLU A 111 -7.48 -10.19 11.24
CA GLU A 111 -8.68 -10.32 12.07
C GLU A 111 -8.36 -10.38 13.54
N LYS A 112 -7.50 -11.32 13.94
CA LYS A 112 -7.14 -11.50 15.35
C LYS A 112 -6.50 -10.27 15.97
N ARG A 113 -5.98 -9.36 15.16
CA ARG A 113 -5.39 -8.08 15.61
C ARG A 113 -6.32 -6.88 15.47
N GLY A 114 -7.46 -7.02 14.81
CA GLY A 114 -8.32 -5.88 14.44
C GLY A 114 -7.64 -4.92 13.45
N ASP A 115 -6.66 -5.39 12.67
CA ASP A 115 -5.91 -4.56 11.72
C ASP A 115 -6.54 -4.63 10.32
N PHE A 116 -7.69 -3.96 10.19
CA PHE A 116 -8.43 -3.87 8.93
C PHE A 116 -7.61 -3.21 7.80
N HIS A 117 -6.73 -2.27 8.16
CA HIS A 117 -5.91 -1.52 7.19
C HIS A 117 -5.00 -2.44 6.39
N LYS A 118 -4.33 -3.41 7.04
CA LYS A 118 -3.48 -4.38 6.32
C LYS A 118 -4.27 -5.28 5.39
N ALA A 119 -5.44 -5.74 5.82
CA ALA A 119 -6.32 -6.54 4.98
C ALA A 119 -6.81 -5.73 3.76
N HIS A 120 -7.29 -4.50 3.96
CA HIS A 120 -7.69 -3.62 2.85
C HIS A 120 -6.52 -3.27 1.93
N ALA A 121 -5.33 -3.07 2.47
CA ALA A 121 -4.12 -2.84 1.67
C ALA A 121 -3.74 -4.09 0.84
N LEU A 122 -4.00 -5.30 1.32
CA LEU A 122 -3.85 -6.52 0.52
C LEU A 122 -4.87 -6.57 -0.61
N ALA A 123 -6.15 -6.31 -0.31
CA ALA A 123 -7.21 -6.24 -1.34
C ALA A 123 -6.91 -5.19 -2.42
N TYR A 124 -6.42 -4.02 -2.00
CA TYR A 124 -5.94 -2.98 -2.90
C TYR A 124 -4.84 -3.48 -3.84
N ARG A 125 -3.84 -4.23 -3.34
CA ARG A 125 -2.79 -4.80 -4.19
C ARG A 125 -3.35 -5.74 -5.24
N PHE A 126 -4.25 -6.66 -4.85
CA PHE A 126 -4.91 -7.56 -5.79
C PHE A 126 -5.67 -6.82 -6.88
N LEU A 127 -6.42 -5.78 -6.51
CA LEU A 127 -7.26 -5.05 -7.46
C LEU A 127 -6.48 -4.05 -8.31
N LYS A 128 -5.36 -3.51 -7.81
CA LYS A 128 -4.52 -2.56 -8.55
C LYS A 128 -3.54 -3.24 -9.49
N GLU A 129 -2.85 -4.27 -9.01
CA GLU A 129 -1.86 -4.98 -9.81
C GLU A 129 -2.56 -5.90 -10.83
N ASP A 130 -1.80 -6.36 -11.83
CA ASP A 130 -2.28 -7.24 -12.88
C ASP A 130 -2.40 -8.70 -12.37
N PHE A 131 -3.05 -8.89 -11.20
CA PHE A 131 -3.39 -10.23 -10.73
C PHE A 131 -4.50 -10.83 -11.58
N THR A 132 -4.21 -11.98 -12.17
CA THR A 132 -5.22 -12.83 -12.79
C THR A 132 -6.28 -13.18 -11.75
N GLU A 133 -7.56 -13.03 -12.11
CA GLU A 133 -8.69 -13.31 -11.22
C GLU A 133 -8.73 -12.53 -9.90
N ALA A 134 -8.26 -11.27 -9.85
CA ALA A 134 -8.31 -10.45 -8.64
C ALA A 134 -9.66 -10.49 -7.86
N PRO A 135 -10.85 -10.46 -8.50
CA PRO A 135 -12.13 -10.61 -7.79
C PRO A 135 -12.30 -11.95 -7.06
N LYS A 136 -11.71 -13.04 -7.57
CA LYS A 136 -11.71 -14.35 -6.89
C LYS A 136 -10.87 -14.29 -5.62
N LEU A 137 -9.73 -13.60 -5.63
CA LEU A 137 -8.94 -13.39 -4.42
C LEU A 137 -9.69 -12.54 -3.39
N ILE A 138 -10.43 -11.51 -3.82
CA ILE A 138 -11.32 -10.78 -2.91
C ILE A 138 -12.37 -11.72 -2.31
N MET A 139 -12.97 -12.60 -3.12
CA MET A 139 -13.92 -13.60 -2.62
C MET A 139 -13.28 -14.52 -1.57
N VAL A 140 -12.04 -14.98 -1.77
CA VAL A 140 -11.28 -15.79 -0.81
C VAL A 140 -11.01 -15.02 0.49
N MET A 141 -10.77 -13.72 0.42
CA MET A 141 -10.66 -12.89 1.63
C MET A 141 -11.99 -12.80 2.37
N VAL A 142 -13.11 -12.66 1.65
CA VAL A 142 -14.46 -12.66 2.24
C VAL A 142 -14.76 -14.00 2.91
N THR A 143 -14.34 -15.13 2.34
CA THR A 143 -14.60 -16.45 2.97
C THR A 143 -13.86 -16.62 4.30
N ALA A 144 -12.64 -16.08 4.42
CA ALA A 144 -11.90 -16.10 5.67
C ALA A 144 -12.48 -15.13 6.70
N TRP A 145 -12.82 -13.91 6.28
CA TRP A 145 -13.22 -12.84 7.19
C TRP A 145 -14.17 -11.82 6.52
N PRO A 146 -15.49 -12.09 6.48
CA PRO A 146 -16.45 -11.19 5.85
C PRO A 146 -16.47 -9.80 6.48
N SER A 147 -16.34 -9.74 7.82
CA SER A 147 -16.46 -8.48 8.55
C SER A 147 -15.32 -7.51 8.31
N VAL A 148 -14.20 -7.94 7.70
CA VAL A 148 -13.17 -7.00 7.25
C VAL A 148 -13.72 -6.00 6.25
N PHE A 149 -14.67 -6.41 5.42
CA PHE A 149 -15.25 -5.60 4.36
C PHE A 149 -16.52 -4.85 4.78
N PHE A 150 -16.97 -5.00 6.03
CA PHE A 150 -18.06 -4.18 6.58
C PHE A 150 -17.56 -2.88 7.20
N ASN A 151 -16.25 -2.69 7.32
CA ASN A 151 -15.68 -1.43 7.73
C ASN A 151 -15.89 -0.36 6.64
N ASN A 152 -16.44 0.79 7.02
CA ASN A 152 -16.72 1.89 6.08
C ASN A 152 -15.50 2.82 5.86
N SER A 153 -14.29 2.27 5.81
CA SER A 153 -13.09 3.04 5.48
C SER A 153 -13.14 3.53 4.01
N PRO A 154 -12.43 4.62 3.67
CA PRO A 154 -12.31 5.04 2.27
C PRO A 154 -11.81 3.90 1.36
N LEU A 155 -10.86 3.11 1.85
CA LEU A 155 -10.23 2.05 1.08
C LEU A 155 -11.16 0.87 0.89
N CYS A 156 -11.89 0.48 1.93
CA CYS A 156 -12.91 -0.56 1.84
C CYS A 156 -13.97 -0.21 0.78
N ARG A 157 -14.49 1.03 0.80
CA ARG A 157 -15.43 1.50 -0.24
C ARG A 157 -14.83 1.41 -1.64
N ALA A 158 -13.56 1.78 -1.80
CA ALA A 158 -12.87 1.67 -3.09
C ALA A 158 -12.72 0.21 -3.54
N VAL A 159 -12.37 -0.69 -2.62
CA VAL A 159 -12.30 -2.14 -2.85
C VAL A 159 -13.65 -2.69 -3.28
N HIS A 160 -14.75 -2.31 -2.63
CA HIS A 160 -16.10 -2.72 -3.02
C HIS A 160 -16.42 -2.30 -4.46
N ILE A 161 -16.17 -1.03 -4.80
CA ILE A 161 -16.46 -0.49 -6.14
C ILE A 161 -15.64 -1.22 -7.19
N VAL A 162 -14.33 -1.36 -7.00
CA VAL A 162 -13.46 -1.97 -8.02
C VAL A 162 -13.67 -3.48 -8.11
N SER A 163 -13.93 -4.17 -6.99
CA SER A 163 -14.32 -5.58 -7.00
C SER A 163 -15.58 -5.78 -7.82
N LYS A 164 -16.60 -4.93 -7.62
CA LYS A 164 -17.84 -4.98 -8.40
C LYS A 164 -17.60 -4.78 -9.90
N LEU A 165 -16.74 -3.81 -10.26
CA LEU A 165 -16.42 -3.52 -11.66
C LEU A 165 -15.65 -4.65 -12.35
N LYS A 166 -14.78 -5.35 -11.61
CA LYS A 166 -13.94 -6.43 -12.15
C LYS A 166 -14.59 -7.82 -12.07
N ALA A 167 -15.53 -8.03 -11.15
CA ALA A 167 -16.18 -9.32 -10.97
C ALA A 167 -17.09 -9.66 -12.16
N TYR A 168 -17.05 -10.93 -12.57
CA TYR A 168 -17.89 -11.45 -13.65
C TYR A 168 -18.76 -12.62 -13.14
N LYS A 169 -19.97 -12.75 -13.70
CA LYS A 169 -20.89 -13.89 -13.53
C LYS A 169 -20.95 -14.41 -12.08
N LYS A 170 -20.45 -15.64 -11.83
CA LYS A 170 -20.48 -16.34 -10.54
C LYS A 170 -19.85 -15.52 -9.41
N VAL A 171 -18.69 -14.90 -9.65
CA VAL A 171 -17.96 -14.15 -8.62
C VAL A 171 -18.72 -12.89 -8.22
N TYR A 172 -19.36 -12.22 -9.18
CA TYR A 172 -20.21 -11.06 -8.91
C TYR A 172 -21.40 -11.43 -8.01
N HIS A 173 -22.10 -12.52 -8.33
CA HIS A 173 -23.26 -12.97 -7.55
C HIS A 173 -22.86 -13.34 -6.12
N LEU A 174 -21.75 -14.06 -5.96
CA LEU A 174 -21.22 -14.42 -4.65
C LEU A 174 -20.87 -13.19 -3.81
N LEU A 175 -20.08 -12.26 -4.36
CA LEU A 175 -19.72 -11.03 -3.67
C LEU A 175 -20.95 -10.19 -3.33
N SER A 176 -21.94 -10.13 -4.23
CA SER A 176 -23.17 -9.36 -3.99
C SER A 176 -23.96 -9.91 -2.79
N LYS A 177 -24.08 -11.24 -2.69
CA LYS A 177 -24.74 -11.91 -1.57
C LYS A 177 -24.01 -11.68 -0.24
N TYR A 178 -22.71 -11.96 -0.19
CA TYR A 178 -21.94 -11.97 1.07
C TYR A 178 -21.51 -10.57 1.55
N LEU A 179 -21.38 -9.61 0.64
CA LEU A 179 -21.11 -8.21 0.98
C LEU A 179 -22.37 -7.34 0.96
N HIS A 180 -23.54 -7.97 0.85
CA HIS A 180 -24.85 -7.31 0.86
C HIS A 180 -24.98 -6.19 -0.18
N TRP A 181 -24.42 -6.35 -1.38
CA TRP A 181 -24.54 -5.34 -2.44
C TRP A 181 -25.95 -5.25 -3.02
N ASP A 182 -26.79 -6.26 -2.80
CA ASP A 182 -28.19 -6.24 -3.21
C ASP A 182 -29.00 -5.24 -2.38
N THR A 183 -28.63 -5.03 -1.11
CA THR A 183 -29.22 -4.03 -0.23
C THR A 183 -28.45 -2.71 -0.26
N GLU A 184 -27.12 -2.77 -0.25
CA GLU A 184 -26.23 -1.62 -0.22
C GLU A 184 -25.20 -1.68 -1.37
N PRO A 185 -25.60 -1.31 -2.60
CA PRO A 185 -24.72 -1.42 -3.75
C PRO A 185 -23.53 -0.45 -3.65
N PRO A 186 -22.32 -0.89 -4.07
CA PRO A 186 -21.15 -0.02 -4.17
C PRO A 186 -21.44 1.24 -4.98
N GLY A 187 -20.99 2.39 -4.45
CA GLY A 187 -21.30 3.70 -5.00
C GLY A 187 -20.67 4.02 -6.35
N ASN A 188 -21.08 5.14 -6.95
CA ASN A 188 -20.52 5.62 -8.20
C ASN A 188 -19.04 6.07 -8.04
N ILE A 189 -18.17 5.63 -8.96
CA ILE A 189 -16.73 5.89 -8.93
C ILE A 189 -16.37 7.38 -8.86
N TYR A 190 -16.96 8.22 -9.71
CA TYR A 190 -16.67 9.66 -9.76
C TYR A 190 -17.08 10.35 -8.47
N ARG A 191 -18.26 10.00 -7.95
CA ARG A 191 -18.78 10.53 -6.69
C ARG A 191 -17.87 10.15 -5.52
N THR A 192 -17.40 8.90 -5.48
CA THR A 192 -16.51 8.41 -4.44
C THR A 192 -15.15 9.09 -4.52
N ILE A 193 -14.55 9.28 -5.69
CA ILE A 193 -13.29 10.02 -5.86
C ILE A 193 -13.41 11.44 -5.28
N ASN A 194 -14.46 12.18 -5.66
CA ASN A 194 -14.64 13.55 -5.18
C ASN A 194 -14.85 13.61 -3.67
N ARG A 195 -15.66 12.71 -3.12
CA ARG A 195 -15.89 12.62 -1.66
C ARG A 195 -14.62 12.27 -0.90
N THR A 196 -13.87 11.27 -1.37
CA THR A 196 -12.62 10.82 -0.73
C THR A 196 -11.54 11.91 -0.79
N LEU A 197 -11.42 12.62 -1.92
CA LEU A 197 -10.47 13.73 -2.03
C LEU A 197 -10.85 14.88 -1.10
N LYS A 198 -12.14 15.25 -1.04
CA LYS A 198 -12.62 16.27 -0.10
C LYS A 198 -12.33 15.88 1.35
N ALA A 199 -12.67 14.64 1.73
CA ALA A 199 -12.39 14.12 3.07
C ALA A 199 -10.89 14.18 3.41
N LEU A 200 -10.00 13.74 2.52
CA LEU A 200 -8.55 13.85 2.74
C LEU A 200 -8.07 15.28 3.02
N LEU A 201 -8.65 16.28 2.34
CA LEU A 201 -8.27 17.68 2.49
C LEU A 201 -8.78 18.31 3.79
N GLU A 202 -9.92 17.82 4.30
CA GLU A 202 -10.62 18.37 5.47
C GLU A 202 -10.35 17.58 6.76
N ASP A 203 -9.76 16.38 6.66
CA ASP A 203 -9.53 15.49 7.80
C ASP A 203 -8.48 16.05 8.75
N THR A 204 -8.94 16.48 9.92
CA THR A 204 -8.11 17.06 10.97
C THR A 204 -7.46 15.99 11.86
N SER A 205 -7.87 14.73 11.77
CA SER A 205 -7.33 13.64 12.60
C SER A 205 -6.02 13.04 12.06
N LEU A 206 -5.64 13.39 10.83
CA LEU A 206 -4.45 12.84 10.19
C LEU A 206 -3.15 13.28 10.88
N THR A 207 -2.26 12.32 11.08
CA THR A 207 -0.97 12.49 11.76
C THR A 207 0.18 11.90 10.96
N PHE A 208 1.41 12.31 11.30
CA PHE A 208 2.61 11.63 10.86
C PHE A 208 2.98 10.52 11.85
N GLN A 209 3.59 9.46 11.33
CA GLN A 209 4.15 8.36 12.12
C GLN A 209 5.64 8.19 11.83
N LYS A 210 6.38 7.71 12.82
CA LYS A 210 7.82 7.40 12.65
C LYS A 210 7.99 6.00 12.07
N SER A 211 8.78 5.91 11.02
CA SER A 211 9.22 4.69 10.36
C SER A 211 10.74 4.61 10.38
N SER A 212 11.29 3.46 10.78
CA SER A 212 12.73 3.21 10.72
C SER A 212 13.26 3.20 9.27
N TRP A 213 12.42 2.82 8.31
CA TRP A 213 12.79 2.74 6.90
C TRP A 213 12.48 4.04 6.14
N TYR A 214 11.28 4.59 6.31
CA TYR A 214 10.80 5.76 5.57
C TYR A 214 11.03 7.10 6.26
N GLY A 215 11.46 7.13 7.52
CA GLY A 215 11.54 8.36 8.31
C GLY A 215 10.16 8.80 8.80
N ASP A 216 9.81 10.06 8.63
CA ASP A 216 8.45 10.53 8.88
C ASP A 216 7.54 10.16 7.70
N ASP A 217 6.54 9.32 7.97
CA ASP A 217 5.59 8.81 6.98
C ASP A 217 4.15 9.07 7.40
N LEU A 218 3.21 8.82 6.47
CA LEU A 218 1.77 8.97 6.71
C LEU A 218 1.25 7.90 7.69
N CYS A 219 0.30 8.27 8.54
CA CYS A 219 -0.46 7.30 9.33
C CYS A 219 -1.31 6.37 8.44
N PRO A 220 -1.78 5.22 8.95
CA PRO A 220 -2.60 4.28 8.18
C PRO A 220 -3.85 4.90 7.55
N ALA A 221 -4.56 5.78 8.27
CA ALA A 221 -5.74 6.47 7.75
C ALA A 221 -5.41 7.39 6.55
N ALA A 222 -4.27 8.08 6.57
CA ALA A 222 -3.81 8.88 5.44
C ALA A 222 -3.44 7.98 4.24
N TRP A 223 -2.83 6.82 4.48
CA TRP A 223 -2.56 5.83 3.45
C TRP A 223 -3.83 5.24 2.84
N ASP A 224 -4.88 5.00 3.64
CA ASP A 224 -6.19 4.57 3.13
C ASP A 224 -6.73 5.55 2.09
N TYR A 225 -6.70 6.87 2.35
CA TYR A 225 -7.12 7.86 1.36
C TYR A 225 -6.29 7.79 0.08
N VAL A 226 -4.96 7.67 0.20
CA VAL A 226 -4.05 7.58 -0.95
C VAL A 226 -4.36 6.34 -1.79
N PHE A 227 -4.44 5.16 -1.18
CA PHE A 227 -4.76 3.91 -1.87
C PHE A 227 -6.16 3.91 -2.46
N SER A 228 -7.13 4.52 -1.78
CA SER A 228 -8.51 4.64 -2.30
C SER A 228 -8.55 5.43 -3.59
N LEU A 229 -7.95 6.62 -3.58
CA LEU A 229 -7.94 7.52 -4.73
C LEU A 229 -7.16 6.92 -5.88
N ASP A 230 -6.02 6.30 -5.59
CA ASP A 230 -5.22 5.62 -6.58
C ASP A 230 -5.98 4.45 -7.24
N LEU A 231 -6.60 3.57 -6.45
CA LEU A 231 -7.37 2.43 -6.95
C LEU A 231 -8.57 2.83 -7.82
N LEU A 232 -9.30 3.87 -7.41
CA LEU A 232 -10.44 4.38 -8.17
C LEU A 232 -9.99 5.08 -9.45
N CYS A 233 -8.96 5.93 -9.38
CA CYS A 233 -8.38 6.58 -10.57
C CYS A 233 -7.79 5.55 -11.54
N ALA A 234 -7.33 4.40 -11.04
CA ALA A 234 -6.87 3.29 -11.86
C ALA A 234 -7.95 2.75 -12.83
N GLN A 235 -9.24 2.98 -12.58
CA GLN A 235 -10.30 2.55 -13.50
C GLN A 235 -10.64 3.60 -14.59
N LEU A 236 -10.16 4.84 -14.48
CA LEU A 236 -10.60 5.96 -15.34
C LEU A 236 -9.54 6.43 -16.37
N GLY A 237 -8.39 5.77 -16.42
CA GLY A 237 -7.25 6.16 -17.26
C GLY A 237 -6.43 7.36 -16.74
N TRP A 238 -5.20 7.53 -17.24
CA TRP A 238 -4.29 8.61 -16.85
C TRP A 238 -4.80 10.00 -17.29
N VAL A 239 -5.29 10.12 -18.52
CA VAL A 239 -5.74 11.41 -19.09
C VAL A 239 -6.87 12.03 -18.26
N TRP A 240 -7.81 11.20 -17.83
CA TRP A 240 -8.88 11.63 -16.94
C TRP A 240 -8.31 12.04 -15.57
N THR A 241 -7.46 11.20 -14.99
CA THR A 241 -6.84 11.39 -13.67
C THR A 241 -6.06 12.71 -13.58
N ILE A 242 -5.18 12.99 -14.54
CA ILE A 242 -4.39 14.24 -14.53
C ILE A 242 -5.29 15.47 -14.69
N THR A 243 -6.37 15.37 -15.46
CA THR A 243 -7.27 16.49 -15.76
C THR A 243 -8.20 16.81 -14.60
N HIS A 244 -8.84 15.80 -14.02
CA HIS A 244 -9.89 15.99 -13.02
C HIS A 244 -9.39 15.92 -11.59
N VAL A 245 -8.48 15.00 -11.28
CA VAL A 245 -7.98 14.82 -9.92
C VAL A 245 -6.77 15.70 -9.67
N ILE A 246 -5.73 15.59 -10.51
CA ILE A 246 -4.47 16.31 -10.26
C ILE A 246 -4.63 17.81 -10.52
N ARG A 247 -5.04 18.21 -11.73
CA ARG A 247 -5.11 19.64 -12.11
C ARG A 247 -6.24 20.40 -11.41
N LYS A 248 -7.46 19.84 -11.42
CA LYS A 248 -8.65 20.52 -10.87
C LYS A 248 -8.81 20.30 -9.35
N GLY A 249 -8.60 19.07 -8.87
CA GLY A 249 -8.78 18.75 -7.45
C GLY A 249 -7.58 19.14 -6.58
N VAL A 250 -6.40 18.61 -6.89
CA VAL A 250 -5.25 18.66 -5.99
C VAL A 250 -4.42 19.95 -6.14
N TRP A 251 -4.11 20.35 -7.39
CA TRP A 251 -3.15 21.42 -7.64
C TRP A 251 -3.62 22.80 -7.16
N LEU A 252 -4.93 23.05 -7.17
CA LEU A 252 -5.50 24.27 -6.63
C LEU A 252 -5.25 24.38 -5.12
N ASN A 253 -5.48 23.30 -4.38
CA ASN A 253 -5.24 23.23 -2.94
C ASN A 253 -3.75 23.39 -2.58
N LEU A 254 -2.85 22.79 -3.37
CA LEU A 254 -1.40 22.97 -3.19
C LEU A 254 -0.96 24.43 -3.42
N LYS A 255 -1.55 25.13 -4.39
CA LYS A 255 -1.27 26.56 -4.62
C LYS A 255 -1.78 27.42 -3.46
N THR A 256 -2.97 27.16 -2.96
CA THR A 256 -3.49 27.86 -1.78
C THR A 256 -2.57 27.64 -0.59
N TRP A 257 -2.18 26.38 -0.33
CA TRP A 257 -1.21 26.05 0.71
C TRP A 257 0.12 26.79 0.50
N LEU A 258 0.62 26.95 -0.73
CA LEU A 258 1.85 27.71 -1.08
C LEU A 258 1.81 29.17 -0.65
N LEU A 259 0.63 29.79 -0.72
CA LEU A 259 0.45 31.19 -0.41
C LEU A 259 0.19 31.46 1.09
N GLN A 260 -0.13 30.42 1.87
CA GLN A 260 -0.45 30.55 3.29
C GLN A 260 0.73 31.06 4.13
N THR A 261 0.44 32.03 4.99
CA THR A 261 1.25 32.43 6.15
C THR A 261 0.84 31.59 7.37
N GLN A 262 1.76 31.29 8.29
CA GLN A 262 1.63 30.26 9.35
C GLN A 262 0.46 30.43 10.35
N THR A 263 -0.41 31.44 10.22
CA THR A 263 -1.35 31.92 11.24
C THR A 263 -2.86 31.66 11.01
N GLU A 264 -3.28 31.04 9.90
CA GLU A 264 -4.72 30.87 9.59
C GLU A 264 -5.33 29.54 10.10
N GLU A 265 -6.48 29.55 10.79
CA GLU A 265 -7.11 28.33 11.34
C GLU A 265 -7.77 27.41 10.28
N THR A 266 -7.91 27.86 9.03
CA THR A 266 -8.44 27.08 7.87
C THR A 266 -7.32 26.45 7.02
N GLN A 267 -6.24 26.06 7.67
CA GLN A 267 -5.01 25.57 7.03
C GLN A 267 -5.13 24.14 6.51
N LEU A 268 -4.69 23.93 5.26
CA LEU A 268 -4.43 22.59 4.75
C LEU A 268 -3.23 22.01 5.54
N LYS A 269 -3.47 20.94 6.29
CA LYS A 269 -2.45 20.36 7.15
C LYS A 269 -1.27 19.78 6.35
N ASN A 270 -0.07 19.86 6.92
CA ASN A 270 1.14 19.30 6.33
C ASN A 270 0.99 17.80 6.00
N VAL A 271 0.25 17.04 6.82
CA VAL A 271 -0.03 15.61 6.59
C VAL A 271 -0.86 15.40 5.32
N ALA A 272 -1.90 16.21 5.09
CA ALA A 272 -2.71 16.16 3.88
C ALA A 272 -1.88 16.54 2.63
N VAL A 273 -0.99 17.53 2.75
CA VAL A 273 -0.05 17.91 1.68
C VAL A 273 0.93 16.78 1.36
N ALA A 274 1.50 16.13 2.39
CA ALA A 274 2.37 14.97 2.20
C ALA A 274 1.60 13.82 1.52
N ALA A 275 0.38 13.53 1.95
CA ALA A 275 -0.49 12.53 1.35
C ALA A 275 -0.80 12.82 -0.12
N ILE A 276 -1.06 14.09 -0.46
CA ILE A 276 -1.21 14.56 -1.84
C ILE A 276 0.03 14.25 -2.68
N PHE A 277 1.25 14.54 -2.17
CA PHE A 277 2.45 14.25 -2.95
C PHE A 277 2.66 12.75 -3.14
N ARG A 278 2.44 11.94 -2.10
CA ARG A 278 2.48 10.47 -2.21
C ARG A 278 1.46 9.96 -3.23
N LEU A 279 0.23 10.51 -3.22
CA LEU A 279 -0.80 10.22 -4.21
C LEU A 279 -0.36 10.60 -5.63
N ILE A 280 0.21 11.79 -5.83
CA ILE A 280 0.70 12.22 -7.16
C ILE A 280 1.77 11.25 -7.70
N GLY A 281 2.69 10.79 -6.85
CA GLY A 281 3.69 9.79 -7.23
C GLY A 281 3.06 8.47 -7.70
N GLN A 282 2.10 7.95 -6.93
CA GLN A 282 1.36 6.73 -7.23
C GLN A 282 0.54 6.85 -8.53
N LEU A 283 -0.24 7.91 -8.67
CA LEU A 283 -1.02 8.16 -9.88
C LEU A 283 -0.13 8.34 -11.12
N GLY A 284 1.05 8.93 -10.96
CA GLY A 284 2.01 9.07 -12.05
C GLY A 284 2.55 7.75 -12.59
N GLN A 285 2.64 6.71 -11.76
CA GLN A 285 3.01 5.36 -12.22
C GLN A 285 2.03 4.85 -13.29
N LYS A 286 0.75 5.19 -13.14
CA LYS A 286 -0.25 4.82 -14.13
C LYS A 286 0.00 5.50 -15.48
N GLY A 287 0.34 6.79 -15.48
CA GLY A 287 0.72 7.49 -16.71
C GLY A 287 1.94 6.87 -17.40
N LEU A 288 2.89 6.34 -16.62
CA LEU A 288 4.04 5.60 -17.16
C LEU A 288 3.62 4.27 -17.78
N LYS A 289 2.77 3.49 -17.09
CA LYS A 289 2.21 2.23 -17.61
C LYS A 289 1.40 2.41 -18.89
N GLU A 290 0.69 3.53 -19.03
CA GLU A 290 -0.07 3.90 -20.23
C GLU A 290 0.79 4.53 -21.35
N ASN A 291 2.13 4.48 -21.26
CA ASN A 291 3.07 5.05 -22.22
C ASN A 291 2.97 6.58 -22.42
N LEU A 292 2.50 7.32 -21.41
CA LEU A 292 2.32 8.77 -21.43
C LEU A 292 3.44 9.50 -20.67
N ALA A 293 4.69 9.06 -20.87
CA ALA A 293 5.86 9.53 -20.11
C ALA A 293 6.08 11.05 -20.18
N ALA A 294 5.87 11.68 -21.33
CA ALA A 294 5.99 13.13 -21.48
C ALA A 294 4.99 13.92 -20.60
N SER A 295 3.77 13.39 -20.43
CA SER A 295 2.78 13.98 -19.53
C SER A 295 3.21 13.85 -18.07
N VAL A 296 3.80 12.71 -17.70
CA VAL A 296 4.32 12.45 -16.35
C VAL A 296 5.55 13.32 -16.06
N GLU A 297 6.44 13.49 -17.04
CA GLU A 297 7.61 14.36 -16.92
C GLU A 297 7.20 15.82 -16.67
N ASN A 298 6.18 16.30 -17.38
CA ASN A 298 5.64 17.65 -17.16
C ASN A 298 5.10 17.84 -15.74
N LEU A 299 4.50 16.79 -15.16
CA LEU A 299 4.06 16.81 -13.77
C LEU A 299 5.26 16.83 -12.80
N ALA A 300 6.28 15.99 -13.03
CA ALA A 300 7.51 15.98 -12.23
C ALA A 300 8.24 17.33 -12.25
N LYS A 301 8.31 17.99 -13.42
CA LYS A 301 8.85 19.35 -13.57
C LYS A 301 8.08 20.37 -12.73
N ARG A 302 6.74 20.26 -12.68
CA ARG A 302 5.90 21.13 -11.84
C ARG A 302 6.16 20.93 -10.35
N ILE A 303 6.30 19.69 -9.88
CA ILE A 303 6.67 19.39 -8.48
C ILE A 303 8.04 19.98 -8.15
N THR A 304 9.02 19.81 -9.04
CA THR A 304 10.37 20.34 -8.85
C THR A 304 10.36 21.88 -8.77
N LYS A 305 9.57 22.54 -9.63
CA LYS A 305 9.38 24.01 -9.58
C LYS A 305 8.71 24.44 -8.28
N PHE A 306 7.65 23.74 -7.87
CA PHE A 306 6.94 23.99 -6.63
C PHE A 306 7.87 23.89 -5.41
N ARG A 307 8.71 22.85 -5.37
CA ARG A 307 9.71 22.65 -4.30
C ARG A 307 10.66 23.83 -4.21
N LYS A 308 11.22 24.28 -5.34
CA LYS A 308 12.14 25.42 -5.40
C LYS A 308 11.50 26.72 -4.91
N GLN A 309 10.22 26.93 -5.21
CA GLN A 309 9.46 28.11 -4.76
C GLN A 309 9.19 28.12 -3.25
N ARG A 310 9.14 26.95 -2.59
CA ARG A 310 8.87 26.85 -1.15
C ARG A 310 10.10 26.58 -0.29
N LEU A 311 11.19 26.07 -0.86
CA LEU A 311 12.49 25.97 -0.18
C LEU A 311 13.01 27.33 0.30
N SER A 312 12.58 28.44 -0.31
CA SER A 312 12.86 29.80 0.17
C SER A 312 12.03 30.23 1.39
N LYS A 313 11.09 29.40 1.88
CA LYS A 313 10.13 29.73 2.95
C LYS A 313 10.00 28.63 4.03
N ASP A 314 11.04 27.82 4.24
CA ASP A 314 11.10 26.74 5.24
C ASP A 314 10.02 25.65 5.08
N LEU A 315 10.31 24.65 4.24
CA LEU A 315 9.39 23.55 3.93
C LEU A 315 9.45 22.47 5.02
N PRO A 316 8.32 22.01 5.61
CA PRO A 316 8.31 20.97 6.64
C PRO A 316 8.99 19.67 6.17
N TRP A 317 9.76 19.04 7.05
CA TRP A 317 10.60 17.88 6.73
C TRP A 317 9.80 16.70 6.16
N GLU A 318 8.63 16.45 6.73
CA GLU A 318 7.73 15.36 6.37
C GLU A 318 7.19 15.56 4.95
N VAL A 319 6.86 16.82 4.59
CA VAL A 319 6.45 17.19 3.24
C VAL A 319 7.62 17.06 2.27
N GLN A 320 8.85 17.41 2.68
CA GLN A 320 10.04 17.18 1.86
C GLN A 320 10.23 15.70 1.52
N LEU A 321 10.15 14.81 2.53
CA LEU A 321 10.25 13.36 2.32
C LEU A 321 9.15 12.86 1.36
N ALA A 322 7.91 13.30 1.54
CA ALA A 322 6.82 12.93 0.63
C ALA A 322 7.08 13.36 -0.82
N MET A 323 7.63 14.56 -1.03
CA MET A 323 8.03 15.04 -2.37
C MET A 323 9.20 14.24 -2.96
N VAL A 324 10.14 13.79 -2.13
CA VAL A 324 11.26 12.92 -2.56
C VAL A 324 10.72 11.60 -3.06
N TYR A 325 9.85 10.93 -2.30
CA TYR A 325 9.26 9.67 -2.73
C TYR A 325 8.36 9.85 -3.96
N ALA A 326 7.59 10.94 -4.05
CA ALA A 326 6.84 11.25 -5.26
C ALA A 326 7.75 11.45 -6.47
N THR A 327 8.90 12.11 -6.29
CA THR A 327 9.89 12.31 -7.37
C THR A 327 10.52 11.00 -7.80
N HIS A 328 10.81 10.11 -6.84
CA HIS A 328 11.28 8.75 -7.13
C HIS A 328 10.27 7.98 -7.97
N ASP A 329 9.00 8.00 -7.58
CA ASP A 329 7.95 7.34 -8.33
C ASP A 329 7.92 7.91 -9.76
N LEU A 330 7.89 9.23 -9.94
CA LEU A 330 7.84 9.84 -11.28
C LEU A 330 9.15 9.71 -12.09
N ALA A 331 10.25 9.24 -11.49
CA ALA A 331 11.58 9.24 -12.09
C ALA A 331 11.70 8.48 -13.42
N PRO A 332 11.00 7.36 -13.68
CA PRO A 332 11.09 6.68 -14.97
C PRO A 332 10.68 7.56 -16.17
N SER A 333 9.94 8.65 -15.96
CA SER A 333 9.64 9.62 -17.03
C SER A 333 10.88 10.40 -17.51
N ASN A 334 11.81 10.71 -16.59
CA ASN A 334 13.09 11.36 -16.89
C ASN A 334 14.07 11.17 -15.72
N PRO A 335 14.80 10.03 -15.68
CA PRO A 335 15.67 9.68 -14.56
C PRO A 335 16.78 10.71 -14.30
N LYS A 336 17.31 11.32 -15.37
CA LYS A 336 18.38 12.33 -15.30
C LYS A 336 17.94 13.56 -14.51
N VAL A 337 16.75 14.08 -14.82
CA VAL A 337 16.22 15.28 -14.17
C VAL A 337 15.84 14.99 -12.73
N ALA A 338 15.23 13.81 -12.48
CA ALA A 338 14.89 13.37 -11.13
C ALA A 338 16.13 13.23 -10.24
N LEU A 339 17.18 12.55 -10.73
CA LEU A 339 18.43 12.36 -9.98
C LEU A 339 19.07 13.70 -9.61
N LYS A 340 19.26 14.59 -10.59
CA LYS A 340 19.82 15.92 -10.37
C LYS A 340 19.01 16.72 -9.35
N ALA A 341 17.69 16.62 -9.39
CA ALA A 341 16.82 17.31 -8.44
C ALA A 341 16.97 16.75 -7.01
N LEU A 342 17.12 15.44 -6.84
CA LEU A 342 17.27 14.81 -5.52
C LEU A 342 18.68 15.00 -4.93
N GLU A 343 19.73 14.93 -5.75
CA GLU A 343 21.10 15.22 -5.33
C GLU A 343 21.25 16.67 -4.85
N SER A 344 20.71 17.62 -5.62
CA SER A 344 20.70 19.03 -5.23
C SER A 344 19.91 19.28 -3.95
N TRP A 345 18.87 18.50 -3.67
CA TRP A 345 18.17 18.57 -2.39
C TRP A 345 19.03 18.01 -1.26
N LYS A 346 19.63 16.83 -1.45
CA LYS A 346 20.47 16.16 -0.45
C LYS A 346 21.67 17.00 -0.01
N GLN A 347 22.30 17.73 -0.94
CA GLN A 347 23.43 18.62 -0.65
C GLN A 347 23.09 19.76 0.32
N ASN A 348 21.81 20.14 0.42
CA ASN A 348 21.35 21.25 1.26
C ASN A 348 20.82 20.79 2.63
N LEU A 349 21.02 19.52 3.01
CA LEU A 349 20.47 18.95 4.23
C LEU A 349 21.50 18.93 5.36
N THR A 350 21.03 19.28 6.56
CA THR A 350 21.75 19.09 7.83
C THR A 350 21.29 17.85 8.58
N LYS A 351 20.10 17.31 8.25
CA LYS A 351 19.50 16.14 8.89
C LYS A 351 19.90 14.83 8.18
N PRO A 352 20.05 13.72 8.91
CA PRO A 352 20.29 12.42 8.29
C PRO A 352 19.09 11.98 7.44
N VAL A 353 19.37 11.36 6.30
CA VAL A 353 18.33 10.86 5.38
C VAL A 353 17.89 9.45 5.75
N PRO A 354 16.58 9.11 5.63
CA PRO A 354 16.11 7.74 5.86
C PRO A 354 16.70 6.73 4.88
N PRO A 355 16.84 5.45 5.27
CA PRO A 355 17.35 4.39 4.39
C PRO A 355 16.60 4.28 3.05
N ALA A 356 15.27 4.46 3.06
CA ALA A 356 14.46 4.43 1.84
C ALA A 356 14.89 5.49 0.82
N VAL A 357 15.30 6.68 1.26
CA VAL A 357 15.75 7.77 0.38
C VAL A 357 17.06 7.40 -0.31
N THR A 358 17.99 6.77 0.42
CA THR A 358 19.24 6.26 -0.16
C THR A 358 18.95 5.21 -1.24
N LYS A 359 18.08 4.24 -0.93
CA LYS A 359 17.66 3.23 -1.92
C LYS A 359 16.99 3.86 -3.15
N CYS A 360 16.14 4.88 -2.97
CA CYS A 360 15.53 5.60 -4.08
C CYS A 360 16.59 6.22 -5.01
N LEU A 361 17.61 6.87 -4.44
CA LEU A 361 18.70 7.47 -5.23
C LEU A 361 19.49 6.43 -6.01
N GLU A 362 19.79 5.27 -5.39
CA GLU A 362 20.45 4.15 -6.05
C GLU A 362 19.62 3.61 -7.22
N GLN A 363 18.32 3.39 -7.01
CA GLN A 363 17.40 2.90 -8.05
C GLN A 363 17.30 3.87 -9.23
N ILE A 364 17.18 5.17 -8.98
CA ILE A 364 17.14 6.19 -10.05
C ILE A 364 18.48 6.24 -10.80
N SER A 365 19.60 6.10 -10.10
CA SER A 365 20.94 6.08 -10.71
C SER A 365 21.14 4.86 -11.63
N GLN A 366 20.64 3.70 -11.22
CA GLN A 366 20.62 2.49 -12.05
C GLN A 366 19.75 2.68 -13.29
N LEU A 367 18.54 3.22 -13.14
CA LEU A 367 17.63 3.53 -14.26
C LEU A 367 18.23 4.52 -15.25
N TYR A 368 18.91 5.57 -14.75
CA TYR A 368 19.59 6.55 -15.59
C TYR A 368 20.75 5.92 -16.38
N SER A 369 21.51 5.02 -15.75
CA SER A 369 22.59 4.30 -16.41
C SER A 369 22.04 3.41 -17.54
N GLN A 370 21.01 2.62 -17.27
CA GLN A 370 20.37 1.74 -18.26
C GLN A 370 19.82 2.50 -19.48
N THR A 371 19.16 3.64 -19.25
CA THR A 371 18.63 4.50 -20.33
C THR A 371 19.75 5.12 -21.17
N LYS A 372 20.87 5.52 -20.56
CA LYS A 372 22.04 6.02 -21.29
C LYS A 372 22.70 4.97 -22.19
N TYR A 373 22.73 3.70 -21.78
CA TYR A 373 23.27 2.62 -22.61
C TYR A 373 22.35 2.27 -23.79
N LYS A 374 21.02 2.28 -23.59
CA LYS A 374 20.06 2.06 -24.69
C LYS A 374 20.13 3.13 -25.79
N ILE A 375 20.40 4.38 -25.44
CA ILE A 375 20.56 5.49 -26.41
C ILE A 375 21.87 5.40 -27.20
N LYS A 376 22.89 4.69 -26.70
CA LYS A 376 24.18 4.51 -27.40
C LYS A 376 24.21 3.34 -28.38
N LEU A 377 23.21 2.45 -28.33
CA LEU A 377 23.12 1.24 -29.15
C LEU A 377 22.13 1.36 -30.32
N ASN A 378 21.35 2.44 -30.34
CA ASN A 378 20.54 2.90 -31.48
C ASN A 378 21.20 4.15 -32.07
#